data_AF-A0A0G1JQP3-F1
#
_entry.id   AF-A0A0G1JQP3-F1
#
_cell.length_a   1.000
_cell.length_b   1.000
_cell.length_c   1.000
_cell.angle_alpha   90.00
_cell.angle_beta   90.00
_cell.angle_gamma   90.00
#
_symmetry.space_group_name_H-M   'P 1'
#
loop_
_entity.id
_entity.type
_entity.pdbx_description
1 polymer ?
#
loop_
_entity_poly.entity_id
_entity_poly.type
_entity_poly.pdbx_seq_one_letter_code
_entity_poly.pdbx_strand_id
1 'polypeptide(L)' 'MIDSKPLSVTILNSESLVATQMATSVTSYNHLGIFDILPRHENFISIIQKQIIIHGVDGKDTAYDINK' A
#
# COMPACT_ATOMS: atom_id res chain seq x y z
N MET A 1 18.45 -4.12 -16.04
CA MET A 1 17.79 -3.80 -14.77
C MET A 1 16.31 -3.60 -15.08
N ILE A 2 15.40 -4.22 -14.33
CA ILE A 2 13.97 -4.17 -14.63
C ILE A 2 13.45 -2.82 -14.14
N ASP A 3 13.22 -1.87 -15.07
CA ASP A 3 12.59 -0.57 -14.81
C ASP A 3 11.11 -0.76 -14.45
N SER A 4 10.83 -1.18 -13.22
CA SER A 4 9.50 -1.08 -12.65
C SER A 4 9.32 0.29 -12.02
N LYS A 5 8.50 1.16 -12.62
CA LYS A 5 8.16 2.46 -12.03
C LYS A 5 7.54 2.24 -10.64
N PRO A 6 7.98 2.97 -9.61
CA PRO A 6 7.41 2.85 -8.27
C PRO A 6 5.93 3.23 -8.26
N LEU A 7 5.20 2.66 -7.31
CA LEU A 7 3.81 2.97 -7.04
C LEU A 7 3.71 4.37 -6.40
N SER A 8 2.70 5.14 -6.82
CA SER A 8 2.28 6.34 -6.11
C SER A 8 1.12 5.96 -5.21
N VAL A 9 1.34 5.96 -3.89
CA VAL A 9 0.37 5.50 -2.90
C VAL A 9 -0.22 6.70 -2.18
N THR A 10 -1.55 6.76 -2.14
CA THR A 10 -2.31 7.79 -1.41
C THR A 10 -3.26 7.09 -0.45
N ILE A 11 -3.18 7.42 0.84
CA ILE A 11 -4.09 6.93 1.87
C ILE A 11 -4.99 8.08 2.30
N LEU A 12 -6.30 7.87 2.19
CA LEU A 12 -7.34 8.81 2.60
C LEU A 12 -8.19 8.18 3.71
N ASN A 13 -8.64 9.00 4.65
CA ASN A 13 -9.72 8.65 5.57
C ASN A 13 -10.95 9.52 5.29
N SER A 14 -12.01 9.40 6.09
CA SER A 14 -13.25 10.16 5.91
C SER A 14 -13.09 11.67 6.05
N GLU A 15 -12.00 12.13 6.67
CA GLU A 15 -11.80 13.52 7.06
C GLU A 15 -10.69 14.21 6.25
N SER A 16 -9.67 13.46 5.81
CA SER A 16 -8.43 14.04 5.29
C SER A 16 -7.53 13.07 4.53
N LEU A 17 -6.51 13.65 3.90
CA LEU A 17 -5.34 12.94 3.40
C LEU A 17 -4.44 12.51 4.55
N VAL A 18 -4.24 11.20 4.71
CA VAL A 18 -3.38 10.61 5.75
C VAL A 18 -1.93 10.56 5.28
N ALA A 19 -1.69 10.14 4.03
CA ALA A 19 -0.35 10.01 3.49
C ALA A 19 -0.35 10.02 1.95
N THR A 20 0.72 10.57 1.36
CA THR A 20 1.08 10.39 -0.05
C THR A 20 2.57 10.08 -0.13
N GLN A 21 2.94 8.92 -0.68
CA GLN A 21 4.34 8.54 -0.83
C GLN A 21 4.60 7.59 -1.99
N MET A 22 5.85 7.55 -2.45
CA MET A 22 6.31 6.60 -3.45
C MET A 22 6.69 5.27 -2.79
N ALA A 23 6.31 4.15 -3.41
CA ALA A 23 6.52 2.81 -2.86
C ALA A 23 7.05 1.85 -3.92
N THR A 24 7.88 0.90 -3.48
CA THR A 24 8.26 -0.26 -4.30
C THR A 24 7.14 -1.29 -4.34
N SER A 25 6.41 -1.43 -3.23
CA SER A 25 5.25 -2.31 -3.09
C SER A 25 4.39 -1.89 -1.91
N VAL A 26 3.17 -2.42 -1.84
CA VAL A 26 2.25 -2.23 -0.72
C VAL A 26 1.73 -3.58 -0.26
N THR A 27 1.82 -3.88 1.02
CA THR A 27 1.26 -5.08 1.62
C THR A 27 0.03 -4.73 2.43
N SER A 28 -1.02 -5.54 2.31
CA SER A 28 -2.19 -5.44 3.18
C SER A 28 -2.87 -6.79 3.36
N TYR A 29 -3.99 -6.80 4.06
CA TYR A 29 -4.73 -8.01 4.43
C TYR A 29 -6.17 -7.86 3.97
N ASN A 30 -6.73 -8.89 3.38
CA ASN A 30 -8.16 -9.00 3.11
C ASN A 30 -8.73 -10.28 3.74
N HIS A 31 -9.98 -10.63 3.43
CA HIS A 31 -10.63 -11.82 3.96
C HIS A 31 -9.98 -13.15 3.55
N LEU A 32 -9.20 -13.17 2.46
CA LEU A 32 -8.46 -14.35 1.98
C LEU A 32 -7.07 -14.46 2.62
N GLY A 33 -6.51 -13.36 3.11
CA GLY A 33 -5.21 -13.34 3.77
C GLY A 33 -4.38 -12.11 3.43
N ILE A 34 -3.06 -12.26 3.56
CA ILE A 34 -2.08 -11.24 3.18
C ILE A 34 -1.92 -11.20 1.66
N PHE A 35 -1.74 -9.99 1.12
CA PHE A 35 -1.46 -9.80 -0.30
C PHE A 35 -0.55 -8.59 -0.51
N ASP A 36 0.18 -8.64 -1.63
CA ASP A 36 1.09 -7.59 -2.05
C ASP A 36 0.62 -6.96 -3.38
N ILE A 37 0.79 -5.66 -3.47
CA ILE A 37 0.61 -4.86 -4.67
C ILE A 37 1.99 -4.48 -5.17
N LEU A 38 2.34 -4.98 -6.34
CA LEU A 38 3.60 -4.71 -7.02
C LEU A 38 3.38 -3.74 -8.20
N PRO A 39 4.44 -3.10 -8.73
CA PRO A 39 4.33 -2.30 -9.94
C PRO A 39 3.73 -3.09 -11.10
N ARG A 40 2.82 -2.46 -11.85
CA ARG A 40 2.07 -3.08 -12.97
C ARG A 40 1.17 -4.25 -12.54
N HIS A 41 0.68 -4.25 -11.31
CA HIS A 41 -0.42 -5.14 -10.92
C HIS A 41 -1.66 -4.87 -11.78
N GLU A 42 -2.49 -5.88 -11.99
CA GLU A 42 -3.82 -5.72 -12.60
C GLU A 42 -4.74 -4.93 -11.68
N ASN A 43 -5.69 -4.20 -12.27
CA ASN A 43 -6.65 -3.40 -11.49
C ASN A 43 -7.45 -4.28 -10.52
N PHE A 44 -7.38 -3.95 -9.24
CA PHE A 44 -7.96 -4.74 -8.16
C PHE A 44 -8.54 -3.84 -7.08
N ILE A 45 -9.68 -4.24 -6.53
CA ILE A 45 -10.37 -3.55 -5.43
C ILE A 45 -10.67 -4.59 -4.36
N SER A 46 -10.32 -4.28 -3.11
CA SER A 46 -10.61 -5.14 -1.95
C SER A 46 -10.91 -4.32 -0.72
N ILE A 47 -11.79 -4.87 0.12
CA ILE A 47 -11.89 -4.44 1.51
C ILE A 47 -10.67 -4.98 2.25
N ILE A 48 -9.93 -4.08 2.89
CA ILE A 48 -8.72 -4.41 3.66
C ILE A 48 -9.00 -4.46 5.16
N GLN A 49 -8.13 -5.13 5.90
CA GLN A 49 -8.21 -5.38 7.34
C GLN A 49 -6.83 -5.19 8.00
N LYS A 50 -6.81 -4.98 9.33
CA LYS A 50 -5.61 -4.84 10.16
C LYS A 50 -4.81 -3.57 9.88
N GLN A 51 -4.00 -3.57 8.82
CA GLN A 51 -3.07 -2.49 8.51
C GLN A 51 -2.69 -2.44 7.02
N ILE A 52 -2.13 -1.30 6.62
CA ILE A 52 -1.47 -1.08 5.33
C ILE A 52 0.03 -0.91 5.61
N ILE A 53 0.87 -1.66 4.91
CA ILE A 53 2.33 -1.52 4.99
C ILE A 53 2.83 -0.99 3.65
N ILE A 54 3.47 0.17 3.67
CA ILE A 54 4.08 0.75 2.48
C ILE A 54 5.59 0.48 2.52
N HIS A 55 6.09 -0.24 1.51
CA HIS A 55 7.52 -0.47 1.32
C HIS A 55 8.12 0.67 0.52
N GLY A 56 8.74 1.63 1.21
CA GLY A 56 9.29 2.85 0.63
C GLY A 56 10.41 2.60 -0.38
N VAL A 57 10.56 3.53 -1.34
CA VAL A 57 11.69 3.52 -2.27
C VAL A 57 13.04 3.78 -1.61
N ASP A 58 13.03 4.27 -0.37
CA ASP A 58 14.20 4.47 0.50
C ASP A 58 14.57 3.22 1.30
N GLY A 59 13.84 2.11 1.10
CA GLY A 59 14.04 0.84 1.82
C GLY A 59 13.47 0.83 3.23
N LYS A 60 12.66 1.82 3.61
CA LYS A 60 11.96 1.85 4.90
C LYS A 60 10.50 1.45 4.74
N ASP A 61 10.00 0.75 5.75
CA ASP A 61 8.61 0.36 5.82
C ASP A 61 7.82 1.29 6.75
N THR A 62 6.66 1.73 6.29
CA THR A 62 5.72 2.52 7.09
C THR A 62 4.40 1.76 7.21
N ALA A 63 3.97 1.51 8.45
CA ALA A 63 2.69 0.84 8.73
C ALA A 63 1.62 1.84 9.17
N TYR A 64 0.40 1.65 8.65
CA TYR A 64 -0.80 2.39 9.00
C TYR A 64 -1.88 1.42 9.48
N ASP A 65 -2.21 1.48 10.77
CA ASP A 65 -3.32 0.72 11.34
C ASP A 65 -4.66 1.30 10.90
N ILE A 66 -5.58 0.45 10.46
CA ILE A 66 -6.92 0.87 9.99
C ILE A 66 -8.02 0.76 11.05
N ASN A 67 -7.71 0.22 12.23
CA ASN A 67 -8.66 0.09 13.36
C ASN A 67 -8.50 1.18 14.42
N LYS A 68 -7.85 2.30 14.09
CA LYS A 68 -7.54 3.36 15.05
C LYS A 68 -8.56 4.48 15.03
#